data_AF-A0A523XNJ6-F1
#
_entry.id   AF-A0A523XNJ6-F1
#
_cell.length_a   1.000
_cell.length_b   1.000
_cell.length_c   1.000
_cell.angle_alpha   90.00
_cell.angle_beta   90.00
_cell.angle_gamma   90.00
#
_symmetry.space_group_name_H-M   'P 1'
#
loop_
_entity.id
_entity.type
_entity.pdbx_description
1 polymer ?
#
loop_
_entity_poly.entity_id
_entity_poly.type
_entity_poly.pdbx_seq_one_letter_code
_entity_poly.pdbx_strand_id
1 'polypeptide(L)'
;MNLRVILLFAVSSVFFAIQVFSTPYWDEHDFERFQAQRFFPYEVHETPEGPSLNYSYPYQLAEIARFLSVWQVSDSASPDYGGMREGEHPEVQNIIETDNTQESIWIWCRYAQLTGDTTTYRPNIDAAWTYVSRYPAYNEEGTQSPYYRIHNCGWALVACQIYEEVYGDTSRVIYADSCADYIVTRKDSLPFDDFNFYGRLHPLVAGWGAGALYEYGLFGGRQDYADTALVLGARVADWVDSNSAKRLSDEVWAMSSGTAMWGVVNSVVADDPPGWSAWLRDFAESLQVYEEASSWNDWNNSWNIWYANAFNSIGRALTDSRYADYHRMLTDTLLIQDTDEDGGIPANSMHTDTMDQSWVSCYLGMMGIEGLIDSLPAHDVGPLAFLSPHEEVLIPVGDSVPVAVTAVNYGLSSESGVPIEVAGNFSAATTVDLPVASSDTALFPGFWVPLVDSVYELVAYTSLLLDEDHSNDTLRVSITVLPVVTVSGSVKDSLSGDGIDAWLYFHRMGPPADTLWDSTSTDISGDFSVNLVTGTYDIQISPTIPYPETTVVGIDVVKDSTVTVDVKLTPASLLIMDDDEGKNYESYYTSS
;
A
#
# COMPACT_ATOMS: atom_id res chain seq x y z
N MET A 1 -1.15 61.32 -20.46
CA MET A 1 -1.13 59.88 -20.83
C MET A 1 -0.99 59.12 -19.52
N ASN A 2 -2.07 58.51 -19.02
CA ASN A 2 -2.19 58.10 -17.61
C ASN A 2 -1.60 56.71 -17.37
N LEU A 3 -0.64 56.62 -16.44
CA LEU A 3 0.02 55.38 -15.99
C LEU A 3 -0.95 54.28 -15.52
N ARG A 4 -2.19 54.63 -15.14
CA ARG A 4 -3.24 53.69 -14.74
C ARG A 4 -3.79 52.83 -15.89
N VAL A 5 -3.70 53.28 -17.14
CA VAL A 5 -4.19 52.49 -18.30
C VAL A 5 -3.12 51.49 -18.78
N ILE A 6 -1.84 51.78 -18.54
CA ILE A 6 -0.73 50.86 -18.89
C ILE A 6 -0.65 49.72 -17.86
N LEU A 7 -0.92 49.97 -16.58
CA LEU A 7 -0.97 48.90 -15.57
C LEU A 7 -2.18 47.96 -15.75
N LEU A 8 -3.34 48.47 -16.15
CA LEU A 8 -4.52 47.63 -16.42
C LEU A 8 -4.32 46.74 -17.66
N PHE A 9 -3.63 47.22 -18.70
CA PHE A 9 -3.25 46.37 -19.83
C PHE A 9 -2.13 45.38 -19.49
N ALA A 10 -1.13 45.77 -18.68
CA ALA A 10 -0.07 44.86 -18.27
C ALA A 10 -0.57 43.73 -17.35
N VAL A 11 -1.53 44.00 -16.47
CA VAL A 11 -2.13 42.97 -15.60
C VAL A 11 -3.05 42.04 -16.42
N SER A 12 -3.80 42.53 -17.40
CA SER A 12 -4.60 41.66 -18.28
C SER A 12 -3.77 40.86 -19.30
N SER A 13 -2.55 41.28 -19.65
CA SER A 13 -1.66 40.55 -20.56
C SER A 13 -0.80 39.49 -19.86
N VAL A 14 -0.59 39.58 -18.54
CA VAL A 14 0.12 38.54 -17.76
C VAL A 14 -0.80 37.38 -17.38
N PHE A 15 -2.12 37.58 -17.35
CA PHE A 15 -3.09 36.48 -17.18
C PHE A 15 -3.31 35.61 -18.44
N PHE A 16 -2.74 35.97 -19.60
CA PHE A 16 -2.92 35.23 -20.85
C PHE A 16 -1.69 34.42 -21.29
N ALA A 17 -0.62 34.39 -20.49
CA ALA A 17 0.64 33.75 -20.87
C ALA A 17 1.26 32.83 -19.81
N ILE A 18 0.45 32.34 -18.86
CA ILE A 18 0.81 31.18 -18.05
C ILE A 18 -0.17 30.07 -18.44
N GLN A 19 0.06 29.46 -19.60
CA GLN A 19 -0.38 28.10 -19.80
C GLN A 19 0.51 27.26 -18.88
N VAL A 20 0.00 26.97 -17.69
CA VAL A 20 0.60 26.04 -16.74
C VAL A 20 0.66 24.70 -17.47
N PHE A 21 1.87 24.22 -17.72
CA PHE A 21 2.06 22.86 -18.21
C PHE A 21 1.88 21.93 -17.01
N SER A 22 0.63 21.49 -16.78
CA SER A 22 0.43 20.12 -16.28
C SER A 22 1.04 19.17 -17.32
N THR A 23 1.51 18.00 -16.90
CA THR A 23 1.96 16.96 -17.84
C THR A 23 0.89 16.69 -18.91
N PRO A 24 1.27 16.34 -20.15
CA PRO A 24 0.31 16.03 -21.19
C PRO A 24 -0.48 14.77 -20.81
N TYR A 25 -1.80 14.93 -20.72
CA TYR A 25 -2.76 13.85 -20.46
C TYR A 25 -2.71 12.77 -21.54
N TRP A 26 -3.10 11.54 -21.18
CA TRP A 26 -3.21 10.43 -22.13
C TRP A 26 -4.21 10.77 -23.22
N ASP A 27 -3.78 10.69 -24.47
CA ASP A 27 -4.66 10.85 -25.62
C ASP A 27 -5.18 9.49 -26.12
N GLU A 28 -6.11 9.52 -27.08
CA GLU A 28 -6.64 8.31 -27.73
C GLU A 28 -5.52 7.38 -28.25
N HIS A 29 -4.38 7.92 -28.69
CA HIS A 29 -3.25 7.12 -29.17
C HIS A 29 -2.41 6.49 -28.07
N ASP A 30 -2.29 7.12 -26.89
CA ASP A 30 -1.66 6.49 -25.73
C ASP A 30 -2.50 5.28 -25.26
N PHE A 31 -3.83 5.41 -25.24
CA PHE A 31 -4.75 4.32 -24.92
C PHE A 31 -4.82 3.21 -25.98
N GLU A 32 -4.82 3.56 -27.27
CA GLU A 32 -4.82 2.58 -28.38
C GLU A 32 -3.54 1.70 -28.37
N ARG A 33 -2.40 2.29 -27.99
CA ARG A 33 -1.11 1.58 -27.88
C ARG A 33 -1.12 0.54 -26.76
N PHE A 34 -1.80 0.85 -25.66
CA PHE A 34 -2.07 -0.08 -24.55
C PHE A 34 -3.04 -1.19 -24.99
N GLN A 35 -4.17 -0.85 -25.61
CA GLN A 35 -5.18 -1.84 -26.04
C GLN A 35 -4.72 -2.81 -27.13
N ALA A 36 -3.79 -2.38 -28.01
CA ALA A 36 -3.24 -3.24 -29.07
C ALA A 36 -2.56 -4.52 -28.55
N GLN A 37 -2.33 -4.61 -27.23
CA GLN A 37 -1.72 -5.75 -26.57
C GLN A 37 -2.75 -6.80 -26.05
N ARG A 38 -4.07 -6.52 -26.10
CA ARG A 38 -5.12 -7.26 -25.37
C ARG A 38 -6.16 -7.95 -26.28
N PHE A 39 -5.81 -9.07 -26.94
CA PHE A 39 -6.80 -9.91 -27.65
C PHE A 39 -6.76 -11.38 -27.20
N PHE A 40 -7.56 -11.75 -26.19
CA PHE A 40 -7.87 -13.17 -25.87
C PHE A 40 -9.25 -13.32 -25.20
N PRO A 41 -9.86 -14.53 -25.28
CA PRO A 41 -11.22 -14.79 -24.83
C PRO A 41 -11.33 -14.90 -23.30
N TYR A 42 -12.52 -14.55 -22.82
CA TYR A 42 -13.03 -14.64 -21.45
C TYR A 42 -12.75 -16.00 -20.80
N GLU A 43 -12.01 -15.99 -19.69
CA GLU A 43 -11.89 -17.11 -18.74
C GLU A 43 -12.56 -16.69 -17.43
N VAL A 44 -13.33 -17.61 -16.84
CA VAL A 44 -13.94 -17.42 -15.52
C VAL A 44 -12.82 -17.67 -14.51
N HIS A 45 -12.35 -16.61 -13.85
CA HIS A 45 -11.33 -16.72 -12.82
C HIS A 45 -11.95 -17.29 -11.53
N GLU A 46 -11.32 -18.34 -10.99
CA GLU A 46 -11.72 -18.93 -9.72
C GLU A 46 -11.33 -17.99 -8.58
N THR A 47 -12.19 -17.89 -7.58
CA THR A 47 -11.98 -17.10 -6.38
C THR A 47 -10.71 -17.57 -5.65
N PRO A 48 -9.70 -16.70 -5.42
CA PRO A 48 -8.54 -17.07 -4.61
C PRO A 48 -8.99 -17.43 -3.18
N GLU A 49 -8.41 -18.47 -2.58
CA GLU A 49 -8.50 -18.66 -1.13
C GLU A 49 -7.68 -17.54 -0.47
N GLY A 50 -8.36 -16.51 0.03
CA GLY A 50 -7.72 -15.42 0.77
C GLY A 50 -7.05 -15.94 2.05
N PRO A 51 -5.88 -15.42 2.45
CA PRO A 51 -5.26 -15.82 3.71
C PRO A 51 -6.10 -15.30 4.89
N SER A 52 -6.13 -16.08 5.98
CA SER A 52 -6.69 -15.66 7.26
C SER A 52 -5.71 -14.71 7.97
N LEU A 53 -5.60 -13.47 7.50
CA LEU A 53 -4.81 -12.41 8.14
C LEU A 53 -5.73 -11.52 8.98
N ASN A 54 -5.28 -11.17 10.19
CA ASN A 54 -6.01 -10.27 11.09
C ASN A 54 -5.57 -8.83 10.83
N TYR A 55 -6.27 -8.13 9.94
CA TYR A 55 -6.06 -6.70 9.69
C TYR A 55 -6.84 -5.83 10.68
N SER A 56 -6.19 -4.80 11.23
CA SER A 56 -6.92 -3.67 11.83
C SER A 56 -7.27 -2.69 10.72
N TYR A 57 -8.50 -2.75 10.20
CA TYR A 57 -8.94 -1.84 9.15
C TYR A 57 -8.86 -0.35 9.54
N PRO A 58 -9.18 0.06 10.78
CA PRO A 58 -8.97 1.45 11.21
C PRO A 58 -7.49 1.86 11.11
N TYR A 59 -6.57 1.01 11.56
CA TYR A 59 -5.13 1.27 11.47
C TYR A 59 -4.67 1.37 10.01
N GLN A 60 -5.11 0.46 9.14
CA GLN A 60 -4.78 0.49 7.71
C GLN A 60 -5.26 1.77 7.03
N LEU A 61 -6.45 2.28 7.39
CA LEU A 61 -6.91 3.59 6.90
C LEU A 61 -6.01 4.75 7.38
N ALA A 62 -5.49 4.68 8.60
CA ALA A 62 -4.56 5.69 9.10
C ALA A 62 -3.20 5.66 8.40
N GLU A 63 -2.70 4.47 8.05
CA GLU A 63 -1.48 4.32 7.24
C GLU A 63 -1.69 4.89 5.84
N ILE A 64 -2.82 4.60 5.17
CA ILE A 64 -3.17 5.26 3.88
C ILE A 64 -3.21 6.79 4.06
N ALA A 65 -3.84 7.30 5.12
CA ALA A 65 -3.89 8.73 5.39
C ALA A 65 -2.48 9.35 5.55
N ARG A 66 -1.56 8.60 6.17
CA ARG A 66 -0.15 8.99 6.35
C ARG A 66 0.60 8.99 5.03
N PHE A 67 0.49 7.91 4.24
CA PHE A 67 1.05 7.77 2.90
C PHE A 67 0.71 8.98 2.02
N LEU A 68 -0.58 9.31 1.93
CA LEU A 68 -1.07 10.44 1.13
C LEU A 68 -0.47 11.78 1.56
N SER A 69 -0.22 11.97 2.86
CA SER A 69 0.36 13.21 3.38
C SER A 69 1.79 13.45 2.88
N VAL A 70 2.54 12.37 2.60
CA VAL A 70 3.90 12.40 2.08
C VAL A 70 3.89 12.76 0.59
N TRP A 71 2.91 12.27 -0.16
CA TRP A 71 2.82 12.41 -1.61
C TRP A 71 2.11 13.69 -2.11
N GLN A 72 1.53 14.48 -1.20
CA GLN A 72 0.96 15.79 -1.54
C GLN A 72 2.04 16.81 -1.94
N VAL A 73 1.75 17.65 -2.94
CA VAL A 73 2.63 18.77 -3.32
C VAL A 73 2.67 19.83 -2.21
N SER A 74 3.76 19.82 -1.43
CA SER A 74 3.93 20.68 -0.25
C SER A 74 4.49 22.08 -0.55
N ASP A 75 5.10 22.31 -1.72
CA ASP A 75 5.67 23.60 -2.09
C ASP A 75 4.56 24.63 -2.37
N SER A 76 4.34 25.54 -1.41
CA SER A 76 3.36 26.64 -1.52
C SER A 76 3.61 27.62 -2.67
N ALA A 77 4.82 27.64 -3.26
CA ALA A 77 5.12 28.43 -4.45
C ALA A 77 4.73 27.73 -5.76
N SER A 78 4.48 26.41 -5.71
CA SER A 78 4.05 25.64 -6.87
C SER A 78 2.64 26.05 -7.34
N PRO A 79 2.39 26.12 -8.66
CA PRO A 79 1.02 26.22 -9.17
C PRO A 79 0.15 25.05 -8.69
N ASP A 80 0.77 23.90 -8.45
CA ASP A 80 0.12 22.64 -8.07
C ASP A 80 0.13 22.41 -6.55
N TYR A 81 0.43 23.44 -5.76
CA TYR A 81 0.39 23.36 -4.29
C TYR A 81 -0.92 22.76 -3.79
N GLY A 82 -0.79 21.70 -2.97
CA GLY A 82 -1.91 20.97 -2.40
C GLY A 82 -2.48 19.86 -3.29
N GLY A 83 -2.09 19.78 -4.55
CA GLY A 83 -2.48 18.68 -5.43
C GLY A 83 -1.80 17.37 -5.02
N MET A 84 -2.44 16.26 -5.35
CA MET A 84 -1.92 14.91 -5.06
C MET A 84 -1.13 14.37 -6.24
N ARG A 85 0.09 13.87 -6.00
CA ARG A 85 0.88 13.18 -7.02
C ARG A 85 0.29 11.79 -7.27
N GLU A 86 0.29 11.34 -8.51
CA GLU A 86 -0.32 10.05 -8.90
C GLU A 86 0.29 8.84 -8.18
N GLY A 87 1.62 8.78 -8.03
CA GLY A 87 2.27 7.68 -7.32
C GLY A 87 3.77 7.87 -7.11
N GLU A 88 4.38 6.83 -6.53
CA GLU A 88 5.76 6.88 -6.05
C GLU A 88 6.81 6.81 -7.15
N HIS A 89 6.51 6.10 -8.23
CA HIS A 89 7.52 5.85 -9.24
C HIS A 89 7.78 7.11 -10.10
N PRO A 90 9.03 7.37 -10.52
CA PRO A 90 9.43 8.66 -11.09
C PRO A 90 8.65 9.13 -12.33
N GLU A 91 8.04 8.20 -13.08
CA GLU A 91 7.33 8.49 -14.33
C GLU A 91 5.97 9.17 -14.08
N VAL A 92 5.31 8.89 -12.94
CA VAL A 92 3.99 9.44 -12.60
C VAL A 92 4.03 10.53 -11.53
N GLN A 93 5.16 10.73 -10.84
CA GLN A 93 5.25 11.75 -9.79
C GLN A 93 4.86 13.17 -10.25
N ASN A 94 5.00 13.50 -11.53
CA ASN A 94 4.64 14.81 -12.09
C ASN A 94 3.18 14.89 -12.57
N ILE A 95 2.44 13.78 -12.53
CA ILE A 95 1.02 13.75 -12.81
C ILE A 95 0.30 14.10 -11.50
N ILE A 96 -0.45 15.20 -11.55
CA ILE A 96 -1.13 15.80 -10.42
C ILE A 96 -2.52 16.17 -10.89
N GLU A 97 -3.52 15.51 -10.32
CA GLU A 97 -4.89 15.53 -10.84
C GLU A 97 -5.91 15.80 -9.72
N THR A 98 -7.07 16.32 -10.11
CA THR A 98 -8.09 16.81 -9.16
C THR A 98 -8.90 15.67 -8.54
N ASP A 99 -9.13 14.56 -9.24
CA ASP A 99 -9.66 13.32 -8.67
C ASP A 99 -8.79 12.84 -7.51
N ASN A 100 -7.51 12.54 -7.73
CA ASN A 100 -6.58 12.06 -6.68
C ASN A 100 -6.56 12.99 -5.46
N THR A 101 -6.64 14.30 -5.72
CA THR A 101 -6.68 15.33 -4.67
C THR A 101 -7.99 15.29 -3.86
N GLN A 102 -9.14 15.08 -4.51
CA GLN A 102 -10.45 15.00 -3.86
C GLN A 102 -10.64 13.67 -3.12
N GLU A 103 -10.12 12.58 -3.67
CA GLU A 103 -10.03 11.27 -3.03
C GLU A 103 -9.26 11.37 -1.70
N SER A 104 -8.12 12.06 -1.71
CA SER A 104 -7.30 12.27 -0.51
C SER A 104 -8.00 13.11 0.56
N ILE A 105 -8.79 14.12 0.15
CA ILE A 105 -9.64 14.88 1.09
C ILE A 105 -10.59 13.94 1.82
N TRP A 106 -11.20 12.98 1.10
CA TRP A 106 -12.12 12.02 1.73
C TRP A 106 -11.40 11.19 2.79
N ILE A 107 -10.24 10.61 2.46
CA ILE A 107 -9.46 9.78 3.41
C ILE A 107 -9.09 10.55 4.68
N TRP A 108 -8.55 11.77 4.55
CA TRP A 108 -8.19 12.57 5.72
C TRP A 108 -9.41 13.03 6.54
N CYS A 109 -10.55 13.28 5.90
CA CYS A 109 -11.79 13.56 6.62
C CYS A 109 -12.30 12.32 7.35
N ARG A 110 -12.25 11.14 6.72
CA ARG A 110 -12.66 9.88 7.35
C ARG A 110 -11.78 9.52 8.53
N TYR A 111 -10.47 9.70 8.41
CA TYR A 111 -9.54 9.60 9.56
C TYR A 111 -9.97 10.49 10.72
N ALA A 112 -10.28 11.77 10.45
CA ALA A 112 -10.73 12.71 11.48
C ALA A 112 -12.08 12.31 12.09
N GLN A 113 -12.99 11.74 11.29
CA GLN A 113 -14.28 11.23 11.75
C GLN A 113 -14.13 10.04 12.70
N LEU A 114 -13.21 9.11 12.39
CA LEU A 114 -12.97 7.89 13.16
C LEU A 114 -12.23 8.15 14.46
N THR A 115 -11.17 8.98 14.39
CA THR A 115 -10.28 9.22 15.53
C THR A 115 -10.72 10.39 16.40
N GLY A 116 -11.55 11.30 15.86
CA GLY A 116 -11.83 12.60 16.43
C GLY A 116 -10.69 13.62 16.25
N ASP A 117 -9.57 13.24 15.64
CA ASP A 117 -8.45 14.14 15.36
C ASP A 117 -8.71 14.96 14.09
N THR A 118 -9.27 16.13 14.30
CA THR A 118 -9.56 17.13 13.26
C THR A 118 -8.37 18.05 12.95
N THR A 119 -7.18 17.76 13.49
CA THR A 119 -6.03 18.67 13.44
C THR A 119 -4.84 18.14 12.65
N THR A 120 -4.55 16.84 12.73
CA THR A 120 -3.35 16.24 12.10
C THR A 120 -3.29 16.50 10.59
N TYR A 121 -4.35 16.18 9.86
CA TYR A 121 -4.39 16.38 8.40
C TYR A 121 -5.11 17.66 7.95
N ARG A 122 -5.46 18.56 8.89
CA ARG A 122 -6.12 19.82 8.54
C ARG A 122 -5.31 20.68 7.55
N PRO A 123 -3.98 20.83 7.71
CA PRO A 123 -3.17 21.57 6.74
C PRO A 123 -3.21 20.94 5.33
N ASN A 124 -3.20 19.60 5.24
CA ASN A 124 -3.26 18.88 3.98
C ASN A 124 -4.61 19.08 3.28
N ILE A 125 -5.72 19.00 4.04
CA ILE A 125 -7.07 19.25 3.52
C ILE A 125 -7.22 20.70 3.01
N ASP A 126 -6.73 21.69 3.78
CA ASP A 126 -6.81 23.10 3.36
C ASP A 126 -5.97 23.38 2.10
N ALA A 127 -4.81 22.72 1.96
CA ALA A 127 -3.99 22.77 0.76
C ALA A 127 -4.68 22.10 -0.44
N ALA A 128 -5.26 20.91 -0.24
CA ALA A 128 -6.01 20.19 -1.28
C ALA A 128 -7.17 21.02 -1.83
N TRP A 129 -7.95 21.67 -0.96
CA TRP A 129 -9.00 22.59 -1.40
C TRP A 129 -8.45 23.81 -2.16
N THR A 130 -7.23 24.25 -1.87
CA THR A 130 -6.56 25.32 -2.62
C THR A 130 -6.24 24.86 -4.04
N TYR A 131 -5.76 23.63 -4.21
CA TYR A 131 -5.53 23.03 -5.53
C TYR A 131 -6.84 22.89 -6.32
N VAL A 132 -7.86 22.26 -5.73
CA VAL A 132 -9.19 22.06 -6.35
C VAL A 132 -9.82 23.38 -6.79
N SER A 133 -9.60 24.46 -6.03
CA SER A 133 -10.11 25.79 -6.41
C SER A 133 -9.42 26.38 -7.66
N ARG A 134 -8.17 25.98 -7.95
CA ARG A 134 -7.42 26.40 -9.14
C ARG A 134 -7.74 25.52 -10.34
N TYR A 135 -7.94 24.23 -10.10
CA TYR A 135 -8.21 23.20 -11.09
C TYR A 135 -9.53 22.51 -10.75
N PRO A 136 -10.68 23.16 -11.01
CA PRO A 136 -11.97 22.56 -10.64
C PRO A 136 -12.28 21.38 -11.57
N ALA A 137 -12.83 20.30 -11.01
CA ALA A 137 -13.11 19.04 -11.70
C ALA A 137 -13.84 19.19 -13.05
N TYR A 138 -14.83 20.09 -13.13
CA TYR A 138 -15.60 20.33 -14.36
C TYR A 138 -14.82 21.05 -15.48
N ASN A 139 -13.59 21.50 -15.22
CA ASN A 139 -12.69 22.09 -16.21
C ASN A 139 -11.54 21.17 -16.61
N GLU A 140 -11.40 20.02 -15.96
CA GLU A 140 -10.30 19.08 -16.20
C GLU A 140 -10.53 18.25 -17.47
N GLU A 141 -9.45 17.81 -18.12
CA GLU A 141 -9.41 17.03 -19.37
C GLU A 141 -10.05 17.63 -20.66
N GLY A 142 -9.64 17.09 -21.81
CA GLY A 142 -9.77 17.67 -23.15
C GLY A 142 -11.19 17.72 -23.74
N THR A 143 -11.27 18.01 -25.04
CA THR A 143 -12.54 18.20 -25.77
C THR A 143 -13.08 16.91 -26.42
N GLN A 144 -12.41 15.77 -26.21
CA GLN A 144 -12.71 14.50 -26.88
C GLN A 144 -13.93 13.80 -26.28
N SER A 145 -13.99 13.69 -24.96
CA SER A 145 -15.13 13.14 -24.21
C SER A 145 -15.35 13.90 -22.89
N PRO A 146 -16.57 13.95 -22.34
CA PRO A 146 -16.83 14.53 -21.01
C PRO A 146 -16.69 13.52 -19.86
N TYR A 147 -16.27 12.27 -20.12
CA TYR A 147 -16.23 11.20 -19.11
C TYR A 147 -15.44 11.59 -17.85
N TYR A 148 -14.20 12.06 -18.00
CA TYR A 148 -13.34 12.36 -16.86
C TYR A 148 -13.86 13.52 -16.01
N ARG A 149 -14.41 14.56 -16.63
CA ARG A 149 -15.10 15.63 -15.89
C ARG A 149 -16.27 15.13 -15.07
N ILE A 150 -17.04 14.17 -15.60
CA ILE A 150 -18.14 13.56 -14.84
C ILE A 150 -17.59 12.70 -13.71
N HIS A 151 -16.50 11.96 -13.94
CA HIS A 151 -15.81 11.18 -12.92
C HIS A 151 -15.34 12.07 -11.76
N ASN A 152 -14.59 13.12 -12.08
CA ASN A 152 -14.00 14.04 -11.09
C ASN A 152 -15.08 14.89 -10.40
N CYS A 153 -16.19 15.20 -11.09
CA CYS A 153 -17.34 15.82 -10.46
C CYS A 153 -18.00 14.90 -9.44
N GLY A 154 -18.04 13.58 -9.65
CA GLY A 154 -18.52 12.63 -8.64
C GLY A 154 -17.66 12.68 -7.37
N TRP A 155 -16.33 12.70 -7.53
CA TRP A 155 -15.39 12.88 -6.41
C TRP A 155 -15.59 14.18 -5.65
N ALA A 156 -15.91 15.27 -6.35
CA ALA A 156 -16.22 16.55 -5.70
C ALA A 156 -17.40 16.46 -4.73
N LEU A 157 -18.45 15.72 -5.10
CA LEU A 157 -19.65 15.55 -4.28
C LEU A 157 -19.31 14.77 -3.00
N VAL A 158 -18.64 13.64 -3.17
CA VAL A 158 -18.25 12.74 -2.08
C VAL A 158 -17.28 13.44 -1.10
N ALA A 159 -16.27 14.14 -1.62
CA ALA A 159 -15.30 14.87 -0.80
C ALA A 159 -15.94 16.04 -0.05
N CYS A 160 -16.86 16.79 -0.68
CA CYS A 160 -17.56 17.89 0.00
C CYS A 160 -18.52 17.39 1.08
N GLN A 161 -19.23 16.29 0.83
CA GLN A 161 -20.17 15.73 1.80
C GLN A 161 -19.45 15.35 3.11
N ILE A 162 -18.41 14.53 3.04
CA ILE A 162 -17.69 14.11 4.26
C ILE A 162 -17.00 15.29 4.95
N TYR A 163 -16.50 16.27 4.18
CA TYR A 163 -15.92 17.48 4.75
C TYR A 163 -16.94 18.29 5.55
N GLU A 164 -18.15 18.44 5.03
CA GLU A 164 -19.26 19.10 5.74
C GLU A 164 -19.69 18.29 6.97
N GLU A 165 -19.81 16.96 6.88
CA GLU A 165 -20.18 16.10 8.00
C GLU A 165 -19.18 16.18 9.17
N VAL A 166 -17.88 16.22 8.86
CA VAL A 166 -16.80 16.22 9.87
C VAL A 166 -16.57 17.61 10.45
N TYR A 167 -16.51 18.65 9.61
CA TYR A 167 -16.12 20.00 10.04
C TYR A 167 -17.30 20.97 10.21
N GLY A 168 -18.50 20.61 9.76
CA GLY A 168 -19.66 21.51 9.72
C GLY A 168 -19.44 22.74 8.83
N ASP A 169 -18.48 22.69 7.91
CA ASP A 169 -18.06 23.81 7.05
C ASP A 169 -18.70 23.69 5.66
N THR A 170 -19.68 24.55 5.39
CA THR A 170 -20.43 24.58 4.13
C THR A 170 -19.77 25.44 3.04
N SER A 171 -18.53 25.92 3.24
CA SER A 171 -17.85 26.81 2.28
C SER A 171 -17.56 26.16 0.92
N ARG A 172 -17.62 24.82 0.86
CA ARG A 172 -17.36 24.02 -0.36
C ARG A 172 -18.63 23.63 -1.12
N VAL A 173 -19.82 23.83 -0.55
CA VAL A 173 -21.12 23.47 -1.17
C VAL A 173 -21.29 24.08 -2.56
N ILE A 174 -20.90 25.35 -2.77
CA ILE A 174 -21.02 26.00 -4.09
C ILE A 174 -20.17 25.29 -5.16
N TYR A 175 -19.00 24.77 -4.78
CA TYR A 175 -18.14 23.99 -5.66
C TYR A 175 -18.80 22.64 -6.01
N ALA A 176 -19.27 21.90 -5.00
CA ALA A 176 -20.01 20.64 -5.21
C ALA A 176 -21.28 20.84 -6.06
N ASP A 177 -22.09 21.86 -5.80
CA ASP A 177 -23.27 22.18 -6.62
C ASP A 177 -22.91 22.47 -8.08
N SER A 178 -21.77 23.11 -8.33
CA SER A 178 -21.27 23.33 -9.69
C SER A 178 -20.89 22.02 -10.40
N CYS A 179 -20.32 21.06 -9.66
CA CYS A 179 -20.03 19.71 -10.12
C CYS A 179 -21.32 18.89 -10.36
N ALA A 180 -22.30 18.95 -9.45
CA ALA A 180 -23.60 18.32 -9.61
C ALA A 180 -24.32 18.85 -10.86
N ASP A 181 -24.37 20.18 -11.02
CA ASP A 181 -24.95 20.82 -12.22
C ASP A 181 -24.23 20.40 -13.50
N TYR A 182 -22.91 20.20 -13.46
CA TYR A 182 -22.15 19.66 -14.59
C TYR A 182 -22.62 18.25 -14.97
N ILE A 183 -22.75 17.34 -14.01
CA ILE A 183 -23.26 15.98 -14.24
C ILE A 183 -24.68 16.04 -14.83
N VAL A 184 -25.57 16.83 -14.24
CA VAL A 184 -26.96 16.98 -14.68
C VAL A 184 -27.05 17.48 -16.13
N THR A 185 -26.21 18.45 -16.49
CA THR A 185 -26.21 19.06 -17.82
C THR A 185 -25.49 18.22 -18.87
N ARG A 186 -24.57 17.32 -18.48
CA ARG A 186 -23.74 16.52 -19.39
C ARG A 186 -24.07 15.03 -19.43
N LYS A 187 -24.99 14.53 -18.61
CA LYS A 187 -25.43 13.12 -18.60
C LYS A 187 -25.75 12.53 -19.99
N ASP A 188 -26.35 13.33 -20.88
CA ASP A 188 -26.78 12.90 -22.21
C ASP A 188 -25.64 12.94 -23.25
N SER A 189 -24.46 13.42 -22.87
CA SER A 189 -23.28 13.54 -23.75
C SER A 189 -22.32 12.34 -23.69
N LEU A 190 -22.65 11.32 -22.90
CA LEU A 190 -21.91 10.05 -22.82
C LEU A 190 -22.63 8.97 -23.65
N PRO A 191 -22.29 8.69 -24.92
CA PRO A 191 -22.91 7.61 -25.71
C PRO A 191 -22.55 6.20 -25.20
N PHE A 192 -23.52 5.27 -25.15
CA PHE A 192 -23.30 3.88 -24.67
C PHE A 192 -23.27 2.85 -25.82
N ASP A 193 -23.48 3.31 -27.04
CA ASP A 193 -23.57 2.53 -28.27
C ASP A 193 -22.22 2.35 -28.98
N ASP A 194 -21.18 3.04 -28.50
CA ASP A 194 -19.81 2.90 -29.01
C ASP A 194 -19.06 1.77 -28.28
N PHE A 195 -18.23 1.04 -29.01
CA PHE A 195 -17.38 -0.02 -28.46
C PHE A 195 -15.89 0.35 -28.50
N ASN A 196 -15.56 1.59 -28.86
CA ASN A 196 -14.23 2.15 -28.62
C ASN A 196 -13.97 2.35 -27.12
N PHE A 197 -12.77 2.81 -26.79
CA PHE A 197 -12.34 3.07 -25.41
C PHE A 197 -13.36 3.91 -24.61
N TYR A 198 -13.74 5.08 -25.13
CA TYR A 198 -14.70 5.96 -24.47
C TYR A 198 -16.08 5.32 -24.32
N GLY A 199 -16.56 4.60 -25.34
CA GLY A 199 -17.83 3.89 -25.28
C GLY A 199 -17.90 2.80 -24.20
N ARG A 200 -16.76 2.15 -23.88
CA ARG A 200 -16.65 1.23 -22.74
C ARG A 200 -16.62 1.97 -21.40
N LEU A 201 -16.00 3.15 -21.33
CA LEU A 201 -15.89 3.95 -20.10
C LEU A 201 -17.16 4.70 -19.70
N HIS A 202 -17.88 5.23 -20.69
CA HIS A 202 -19.10 6.01 -20.48
C HIS A 202 -20.11 5.38 -19.52
N PRO A 203 -20.47 4.09 -19.62
CA PRO A 203 -21.39 3.46 -18.66
C PRO A 203 -20.79 3.33 -17.26
N LEU A 204 -19.48 3.11 -17.12
CA LEU A 204 -18.82 3.03 -15.81
C LEU A 204 -18.84 4.39 -15.10
N VAL A 205 -18.41 5.44 -15.80
CA VAL A 205 -18.45 6.82 -15.29
C VAL A 205 -19.87 7.30 -15.01
N ALA A 206 -20.84 6.95 -15.86
CA ALA A 206 -22.24 7.28 -15.63
C ALA A 206 -22.77 6.57 -14.38
N GLY A 207 -22.34 5.35 -14.09
CA GLY A 207 -22.65 4.62 -12.86
C GLY A 207 -22.10 5.35 -11.64
N TRP A 208 -20.80 5.65 -11.62
CA TRP A 208 -20.19 6.44 -10.56
C TRP A 208 -20.90 7.78 -10.33
N GLY A 209 -21.12 8.53 -11.41
CA GLY A 209 -21.84 9.80 -11.35
C GLY A 209 -23.29 9.67 -10.87
N ALA A 210 -23.98 8.55 -11.16
CA ALA A 210 -25.33 8.30 -10.67
C ALA A 210 -25.34 8.09 -9.15
N GLY A 211 -24.51 7.18 -8.62
CA GLY A 211 -24.47 6.90 -7.19
C GLY A 211 -24.08 8.15 -6.37
N ALA A 212 -22.99 8.81 -6.76
CA ALA A 212 -22.52 10.02 -6.07
C ALA A 212 -23.56 11.16 -6.13
N LEU A 213 -24.22 11.38 -7.27
CA LEU A 213 -25.24 12.43 -7.42
C LEU A 213 -26.51 12.11 -6.62
N TYR A 214 -26.88 10.83 -6.52
CA TYR A 214 -28.04 10.41 -5.74
C TYR A 214 -27.81 10.66 -4.25
N GLU A 215 -26.70 10.16 -3.70
CA GLU A 215 -26.34 10.34 -2.29
C GLU A 215 -26.21 11.82 -1.92
N TYR A 216 -25.47 12.61 -2.71
CA TYR A 216 -25.34 14.05 -2.49
C TYR A 216 -26.69 14.79 -2.63
N GLY A 217 -27.53 14.36 -3.56
CA GLY A 217 -28.89 14.88 -3.72
C GLY A 217 -29.74 14.67 -2.48
N LEU A 218 -29.68 13.49 -1.86
CA LEU A 218 -30.36 13.19 -0.61
C LEU A 218 -29.76 13.98 0.57
N PHE A 219 -28.44 14.03 0.67
CA PHE A 219 -27.71 14.77 1.69
C PHE A 219 -28.09 16.27 1.70
N GLY A 220 -28.07 16.91 0.54
CA GLY A 220 -28.40 18.33 0.39
C GLY A 220 -29.90 18.65 0.27
N GLY A 221 -30.79 17.65 0.29
CA GLY A 221 -32.23 17.83 0.07
C GLY A 221 -32.59 18.33 -1.35
N ARG A 222 -31.79 17.97 -2.34
CA ARG A 222 -31.90 18.35 -3.76
C ARG A 222 -32.53 17.22 -4.58
N GLN A 223 -33.85 17.13 -4.53
CA GLN A 223 -34.61 16.11 -5.26
C GLN A 223 -34.36 16.14 -6.77
N ASP A 224 -34.06 17.30 -7.35
CA ASP A 224 -33.71 17.45 -8.76
C ASP A 224 -32.42 16.69 -9.15
N TYR A 225 -31.46 16.61 -8.22
CA TYR A 225 -30.24 15.82 -8.40
C TYR A 225 -30.53 14.33 -8.25
N ALA A 226 -31.28 13.93 -7.22
CA ALA A 226 -31.70 12.54 -7.03
C ALA A 226 -32.48 12.01 -8.25
N ASP A 227 -33.47 12.75 -8.74
CA ASP A 227 -34.27 12.36 -9.92
C ASP A 227 -33.38 12.17 -11.17
N THR A 228 -32.36 13.02 -11.33
CA THR A 228 -31.41 12.92 -12.45
C THR A 228 -30.51 11.70 -12.31
N ALA A 229 -30.06 11.40 -11.09
CA ALA A 229 -29.26 10.23 -10.79
C ALA A 229 -30.03 8.93 -11.10
N LEU A 230 -31.32 8.86 -10.78
CA LEU A 230 -32.16 7.70 -11.09
C LEU A 230 -32.27 7.46 -12.61
N VAL A 231 -32.34 8.53 -13.41
CA VAL A 231 -32.33 8.42 -14.88
C VAL A 231 -30.99 7.86 -15.39
N LEU A 232 -29.87 8.32 -14.81
CA LEU A 232 -28.55 7.79 -15.15
C LEU A 232 -28.38 6.33 -14.74
N GLY A 233 -28.74 5.97 -13.51
CA GLY A 233 -28.66 4.60 -12.99
C GLY A 233 -29.50 3.62 -13.81
N ALA A 234 -30.74 3.98 -14.15
CA ALA A 234 -31.60 3.15 -15.00
C ALA A 234 -30.98 2.92 -16.39
N ARG A 235 -30.33 3.95 -16.95
CA ARG A 235 -29.65 3.84 -18.24
C ARG A 235 -28.44 2.90 -18.19
N VAL A 236 -27.71 2.88 -17.08
CA VAL A 236 -26.60 1.93 -16.86
C VAL A 236 -27.13 0.51 -16.68
N ALA A 237 -28.24 0.33 -15.97
CA ALA A 237 -28.91 -0.96 -15.87
C ALA A 237 -29.36 -1.49 -17.25
N ASP A 238 -29.97 -0.66 -18.10
CA ASP A 238 -30.32 -1.03 -19.47
C ASP A 238 -29.10 -1.48 -20.30
N TRP A 239 -27.93 -0.87 -20.06
CA TRP A 239 -26.68 -1.26 -20.69
C TRP A 239 -26.19 -2.63 -20.21
N VAL A 240 -26.28 -2.91 -18.91
CA VAL A 240 -26.02 -4.24 -18.34
C VAL A 240 -26.96 -5.28 -18.97
N ASP A 241 -28.26 -5.01 -18.99
CA ASP A 241 -29.29 -5.91 -19.54
C ASP A 241 -29.03 -6.29 -20.99
N SER A 242 -28.46 -5.36 -21.77
CA SER A 242 -28.21 -5.57 -23.19
C SER A 242 -27.21 -6.71 -23.47
N ASN A 243 -26.28 -6.99 -22.54
CA ASN A 243 -25.31 -8.08 -22.64
C ASN A 243 -24.59 -8.33 -21.30
N SER A 244 -25.30 -8.81 -20.29
CA SER A 244 -24.78 -8.91 -18.92
C SER A 244 -23.49 -9.72 -18.81
N ALA A 245 -23.39 -10.84 -19.53
CA ALA A 245 -22.20 -11.69 -19.54
C ALA A 245 -20.91 -10.94 -19.95
N LYS A 246 -21.01 -9.94 -20.84
CA LYS A 246 -19.87 -9.12 -21.25
C LYS A 246 -19.75 -7.84 -20.42
N ARG A 247 -20.86 -7.27 -19.97
CA ARG A 247 -20.87 -5.96 -19.30
C ARG A 247 -20.49 -6.04 -17.82
N LEU A 248 -20.71 -7.18 -17.18
CA LEU A 248 -20.38 -7.44 -15.79
C LEU A 248 -18.98 -8.04 -15.59
N SER A 249 -18.16 -7.97 -16.65
CA SER A 249 -16.74 -8.36 -16.71
C SER A 249 -15.96 -7.41 -17.63
N ASP A 250 -16.37 -6.13 -17.65
CA ASP A 250 -15.78 -5.09 -18.51
C ASP A 250 -14.81 -4.24 -17.69
N GLU A 251 -13.50 -4.44 -17.87
CA GLU A 251 -12.45 -3.63 -17.23
C GLU A 251 -11.73 -2.73 -18.24
N VAL A 252 -11.69 -1.43 -17.95
CA VAL A 252 -11.08 -0.42 -18.83
C VAL A 252 -10.66 0.82 -18.03
N TRP A 253 -9.46 1.33 -18.32
CA TRP A 253 -8.86 2.42 -17.53
C TRP A 253 -8.79 2.05 -16.04
N ALA A 254 -8.87 3.01 -15.12
CA ALA A 254 -8.89 2.79 -13.68
C ALA A 254 -10.21 2.16 -13.15
N MET A 255 -11.16 1.80 -14.02
CA MET A 255 -12.50 1.34 -13.61
C MET A 255 -12.83 -0.06 -14.13
N SER A 256 -13.71 -0.74 -13.40
CA SER A 256 -14.29 -2.01 -13.80
C SER A 256 -15.82 -1.94 -13.84
N SER A 257 -16.45 -3.03 -14.28
CA SER A 257 -17.91 -3.19 -14.21
C SER A 257 -18.48 -3.11 -12.79
N GLY A 258 -17.65 -3.28 -11.76
CA GLY A 258 -17.98 -2.95 -10.37
C GLY A 258 -18.44 -1.50 -10.21
N THR A 259 -17.82 -0.55 -10.91
CA THR A 259 -18.22 0.87 -10.95
C THR A 259 -19.66 1.06 -11.41
N ALA A 260 -20.02 0.39 -12.52
CA ALA A 260 -21.36 0.46 -13.08
C ALA A 260 -22.39 -0.16 -12.14
N MET A 261 -22.08 -1.35 -11.60
CA MET A 261 -22.95 -2.05 -10.65
C MET A 261 -23.16 -1.23 -9.37
N TRP A 262 -22.09 -0.69 -8.78
CA TRP A 262 -22.15 0.18 -7.61
C TRP A 262 -23.08 1.38 -7.86
N GLY A 263 -22.97 2.02 -9.03
CA GLY A 263 -23.81 3.14 -9.42
C GLY A 263 -25.30 2.80 -9.51
N VAL A 264 -25.64 1.64 -10.08
CA VAL A 264 -27.02 1.15 -10.16
C VAL A 264 -27.56 0.85 -8.75
N VAL A 265 -26.77 0.19 -7.91
CA VAL A 265 -27.17 -0.18 -6.55
C VAL A 265 -27.40 1.07 -5.69
N ASN A 266 -26.47 2.03 -5.71
CA ASN A 266 -26.54 3.25 -4.89
C ASN A 266 -27.35 4.39 -5.53
N SER A 267 -28.16 4.09 -6.55
CA SER A 267 -29.16 5.02 -7.09
C SER A 267 -30.53 4.36 -7.20
N VAL A 268 -30.78 3.63 -8.30
CA VAL A 268 -32.11 3.06 -8.59
C VAL A 268 -32.51 1.92 -7.68
N VAL A 269 -31.57 1.10 -7.19
CA VAL A 269 -31.90 0.08 -6.18
C VAL A 269 -32.11 0.73 -4.81
N ALA A 270 -31.29 1.73 -4.45
CA ALA A 270 -31.40 2.45 -3.18
C ALA A 270 -32.71 3.26 -3.04
N ASP A 271 -33.27 3.80 -4.13
CA ASP A 271 -34.61 4.41 -4.15
C ASP A 271 -35.74 3.37 -3.96
N ASP A 272 -35.46 2.10 -4.26
CA ASP A 272 -36.35 0.93 -4.17
C ASP A 272 -37.74 1.07 -4.87
N PRO A 273 -37.84 1.51 -6.14
CA PRO A 273 -39.07 1.30 -6.91
C PRO A 273 -39.37 -0.19 -7.08
N PRO A 274 -40.65 -0.59 -7.26
CA PRO A 274 -41.02 -1.99 -7.47
C PRO A 274 -40.23 -2.65 -8.61
N GLY A 275 -39.38 -3.63 -8.28
CA GLY A 275 -38.69 -4.50 -9.26
C GLY A 275 -37.15 -4.45 -9.23
N TRP A 276 -36.54 -3.42 -8.65
CA TRP A 276 -35.07 -3.28 -8.68
C TRP A 276 -34.32 -4.28 -7.81
N SER A 277 -34.87 -4.69 -6.67
CA SER A 277 -34.28 -5.77 -5.87
C SER A 277 -34.43 -7.15 -6.52
N ALA A 278 -35.36 -7.33 -7.46
CA ALA A 278 -35.41 -8.53 -8.31
C ALA A 278 -34.34 -8.45 -9.42
N TRP A 279 -34.23 -7.30 -10.09
CA TRP A 279 -33.17 -7.04 -11.07
C TRP A 279 -31.79 -7.32 -10.47
N LEU A 280 -31.50 -6.81 -9.28
CA LEU A 280 -30.20 -7.01 -8.64
C LEU A 280 -29.90 -8.49 -8.37
N ARG A 281 -30.90 -9.29 -7.96
CA ARG A 281 -30.73 -10.73 -7.75
C ARG A 281 -30.43 -11.48 -9.04
N ASP A 282 -30.98 -11.05 -10.17
CA ASP A 282 -30.75 -11.69 -11.47
C ASP A 282 -29.33 -11.45 -12.01
N PHE A 283 -28.69 -10.34 -11.63
CA PHE A 283 -27.38 -9.93 -12.18
C PHE A 283 -26.21 -10.00 -11.20
N ALA A 284 -26.44 -9.93 -9.88
CA ALA A 284 -25.36 -9.88 -8.89
C ALA A 284 -24.42 -11.09 -8.93
N GLU A 285 -24.93 -12.29 -9.25
CA GLU A 285 -24.10 -13.51 -9.40
C GLU A 285 -23.27 -13.52 -10.69
N SER A 286 -23.54 -12.63 -11.63
CA SER A 286 -22.80 -12.51 -12.90
C SER A 286 -21.70 -11.46 -12.85
N LEU A 287 -21.56 -10.71 -11.75
CA LEU A 287 -20.47 -9.77 -11.57
C LEU A 287 -19.15 -10.53 -11.39
N GLN A 288 -18.12 -10.12 -12.12
CA GLN A 288 -16.76 -10.61 -11.96
C GLN A 288 -16.35 -10.48 -10.49
N VAL A 289 -15.82 -11.57 -9.93
CA VAL A 289 -15.41 -11.61 -8.52
C VAL A 289 -14.00 -11.07 -8.33
N TYR A 290 -13.08 -11.36 -9.25
CA TYR A 290 -11.67 -11.02 -9.14
C TYR A 290 -11.02 -10.92 -10.53
N GLU A 291 -10.12 -9.96 -10.72
CA GLU A 291 -9.19 -9.90 -11.85
C GLU A 291 -7.76 -10.23 -11.38
N GLU A 292 -7.18 -11.25 -12.00
CA GLU A 292 -5.77 -11.59 -11.84
C GLU A 292 -4.85 -10.56 -12.50
N ALA A 293 -3.71 -10.28 -11.86
CA ALA A 293 -2.67 -9.51 -12.51
C ALA A 293 -2.08 -10.27 -13.71
N SER A 294 -1.74 -9.50 -14.74
CA SER A 294 -1.03 -10.00 -15.91
C SER A 294 -0.12 -8.91 -16.44
N SER A 295 0.87 -9.28 -17.26
CA SER A 295 1.81 -8.30 -17.87
C SER A 295 1.15 -7.39 -18.92
N TRP A 296 -0.17 -7.44 -19.04
CA TRP A 296 -0.99 -6.77 -20.05
C TRP A 296 -2.14 -5.97 -19.45
N ASN A 297 -2.36 -6.05 -18.12
CA ASN A 297 -3.22 -5.13 -17.39
C ASN A 297 -2.33 -4.32 -16.45
N ASP A 298 -2.59 -3.02 -16.27
CA ASP A 298 -1.77 -2.17 -15.39
C ASP A 298 -2.53 -1.78 -14.11
N TRP A 299 -3.80 -2.18 -13.99
CA TRP A 299 -4.75 -1.63 -13.02
C TRP A 299 -5.62 -2.68 -12.30
N ASN A 300 -5.19 -3.95 -12.23
CA ASN A 300 -6.01 -5.02 -11.66
C ASN A 300 -6.40 -4.75 -10.20
N ASN A 301 -5.53 -4.11 -9.41
CA ASN A 301 -5.86 -3.76 -8.02
C ASN A 301 -7.00 -2.74 -7.97
N SER A 302 -6.99 -1.70 -8.83
CA SER A 302 -8.11 -0.76 -8.93
C SER A 302 -9.43 -1.46 -9.31
N TRP A 303 -9.38 -2.35 -10.30
CA TRP A 303 -10.58 -3.06 -10.74
C TRP A 303 -11.17 -3.94 -9.64
N ASN A 304 -10.31 -4.61 -8.88
CA ASN A 304 -10.67 -5.41 -7.72
C ASN A 304 -11.25 -4.57 -6.59
N ILE A 305 -10.77 -3.34 -6.38
CA ILE A 305 -11.36 -2.41 -5.43
C ILE A 305 -12.79 -2.01 -5.85
N TRP A 306 -13.02 -1.72 -7.14
CA TRP A 306 -14.36 -1.44 -7.65
C TRP A 306 -15.31 -2.65 -7.52
N TYR A 307 -14.80 -3.86 -7.70
CA TYR A 307 -15.57 -5.08 -7.42
C TYR A 307 -15.91 -5.21 -5.94
N ALA A 308 -14.95 -4.96 -5.04
CA ALA A 308 -15.18 -4.96 -3.60
C ALA A 308 -16.27 -3.95 -3.21
N ASN A 309 -16.23 -2.73 -3.76
CA ASN A 309 -17.21 -1.68 -3.51
C ASN A 309 -18.64 -2.11 -3.91
N ALA A 310 -18.75 -2.69 -5.11
CA ALA A 310 -20.01 -3.18 -5.63
C ALA A 310 -20.56 -4.31 -4.75
N PHE A 311 -19.73 -5.27 -4.33
CA PHE A 311 -20.17 -6.37 -3.48
C PHE A 311 -20.61 -5.91 -2.09
N ASN A 312 -19.95 -4.93 -1.48
CA ASN A 312 -20.44 -4.31 -0.25
C ASN A 312 -21.86 -3.75 -0.44
N SER A 313 -22.06 -2.97 -1.50
CA SER A 313 -23.36 -2.35 -1.82
C SER A 313 -24.44 -3.40 -2.09
N ILE A 314 -24.11 -4.45 -2.86
CA ILE A 314 -25.00 -5.59 -3.13
C ILE A 314 -25.38 -6.31 -1.84
N GLY A 315 -24.40 -6.62 -0.98
CA GLY A 315 -24.61 -7.32 0.28
C GLY A 315 -25.55 -6.56 1.21
N ARG A 316 -25.37 -5.24 1.31
CA ARG A 316 -26.25 -4.34 2.07
C ARG A 316 -27.67 -4.30 1.47
N ALA A 317 -27.80 -4.15 0.15
CA ALA A 317 -29.10 -4.07 -0.52
C ALA A 317 -29.89 -5.39 -0.49
N LEU A 318 -29.22 -6.53 -0.63
CA LEU A 318 -29.86 -7.85 -0.67
C LEU A 318 -29.95 -8.54 0.70
N THR A 319 -29.25 -8.02 1.71
CA THR A 319 -29.03 -8.66 3.02
C THR A 319 -28.48 -10.09 2.89
N ASP A 320 -27.54 -10.28 1.97
CA ASP A 320 -26.93 -11.57 1.64
C ASP A 320 -25.44 -11.56 2.00
N SER A 321 -25.06 -12.38 2.98
CA SER A 321 -23.70 -12.39 3.55
C SER A 321 -22.64 -12.84 2.55
N ARG A 322 -23.00 -13.58 1.49
CA ARG A 322 -22.04 -14.02 0.46
C ARG A 322 -21.30 -12.85 -0.17
N TYR A 323 -21.98 -11.74 -0.41
CA TYR A 323 -21.37 -10.56 -1.03
C TYR A 323 -20.55 -9.75 -0.02
N ALA A 324 -20.92 -9.78 1.27
CA ALA A 324 -20.06 -9.24 2.32
C ALA A 324 -18.75 -10.06 2.43
N ASP A 325 -18.82 -11.39 2.28
CA ASP A 325 -17.65 -12.26 2.25
C ASP A 325 -16.75 -11.95 1.04
N TYR A 326 -17.32 -11.74 -0.16
CA TYR A 326 -16.54 -11.31 -1.34
C TYR A 326 -15.89 -9.94 -1.15
N HIS A 327 -16.60 -8.98 -0.57
CA HIS A 327 -16.05 -7.67 -0.27
C HIS A 327 -14.86 -7.74 0.69
N ARG A 328 -14.99 -8.49 1.80
CA ARG A 328 -13.91 -8.70 2.76
C ARG A 328 -12.71 -9.39 2.10
N MET A 329 -12.95 -10.48 1.39
CA MET A 329 -11.88 -11.24 0.71
C MET A 329 -11.06 -10.37 -0.24
N LEU A 330 -11.72 -9.55 -1.07
CA LEU A 330 -11.04 -8.64 -1.98
C LEU A 330 -10.25 -7.59 -1.21
N THR A 331 -10.85 -6.98 -0.20
CA THR A 331 -10.20 -5.97 0.63
C THR A 331 -8.95 -6.53 1.31
N ASP A 332 -9.04 -7.71 1.90
CA ASP A 332 -7.90 -8.38 2.55
C ASP A 332 -6.81 -8.74 1.53
N THR A 333 -7.19 -9.17 0.32
CA THR A 333 -6.23 -9.47 -0.77
C THR A 333 -5.49 -8.21 -1.25
N LEU A 334 -6.18 -7.07 -1.27
CA LEU A 334 -5.61 -5.78 -1.64
C LEU A 334 -4.70 -5.22 -0.54
N LEU A 335 -5.02 -5.43 0.74
CA LEU A 335 -4.17 -5.04 1.86
C LEU A 335 -2.84 -5.79 1.91
N ILE A 336 -2.75 -7.00 1.33
CA ILE A 336 -1.47 -7.72 1.19
C ILE A 336 -0.50 -7.00 0.25
N GLN A 337 -1.00 -6.14 -0.63
CA GLN A 337 -0.17 -5.46 -1.63
C GLN A 337 0.70 -4.35 -1.05
N ASP A 338 0.43 -3.91 0.19
CA ASP A 338 1.28 -2.99 0.95
C ASP A 338 2.44 -3.79 1.57
N THR A 339 3.46 -4.06 0.75
CA THR A 339 4.55 -4.99 1.11
C THR A 339 5.69 -4.34 1.89
N ASP A 340 5.76 -3.01 1.91
CA ASP A 340 6.72 -2.22 2.71
C ASP A 340 6.08 -1.50 3.90
N GLU A 341 4.80 -1.77 4.16
CA GLU A 341 4.01 -1.32 5.33
C GLU A 341 3.93 0.20 5.44
N ASP A 342 3.84 0.88 4.30
CA ASP A 342 3.89 2.32 4.21
C ASP A 342 2.49 2.97 4.05
N GLY A 343 1.46 2.14 3.81
CA GLY A 343 0.07 2.51 3.58
C GLY A 343 -0.30 2.65 2.09
N GLY A 344 0.68 2.65 1.19
CA GLY A 344 0.51 2.63 -0.24
C GLY A 344 0.20 1.24 -0.79
N ILE A 345 -0.49 1.17 -1.92
CA ILE A 345 -0.53 -0.04 -2.75
C ILE A 345 -0.35 0.30 -4.24
N PRO A 346 0.17 -0.63 -5.06
CA PRO A 346 0.34 -0.40 -6.47
C PRO A 346 -0.97 -0.60 -7.24
N ALA A 347 -1.06 -0.04 -8.45
CA ALA A 347 -2.19 -0.31 -9.34
C ALA A 347 -2.22 -1.75 -9.90
N ASN A 348 -1.07 -2.43 -9.93
CA ASN A 348 -0.94 -3.82 -10.33
C ASN A 348 -0.18 -4.63 -9.28
N SER A 349 -0.66 -5.82 -8.94
CA SER A 349 -0.01 -6.70 -7.94
C SER A 349 1.34 -7.30 -8.35
N MET A 350 1.81 -7.05 -9.57
CA MET A 350 3.17 -7.39 -10.03
C MET A 350 4.13 -6.19 -9.99
N HIS A 351 3.65 -4.99 -9.69
CA HIS A 351 4.54 -3.85 -9.46
C HIS A 351 5.24 -3.99 -8.10
N THR A 352 6.40 -3.35 -7.97
CA THR A 352 7.18 -3.36 -6.73
C THR A 352 6.57 -2.39 -5.72
N ASP A 353 6.94 -2.55 -4.45
CA ASP A 353 6.66 -1.62 -3.34
C ASP A 353 6.90 -0.15 -3.72
N THR A 354 8.00 0.17 -4.40
CA THR A 354 8.29 1.57 -4.80
C THR A 354 7.42 2.14 -5.94
N MET A 355 6.29 1.51 -6.27
CA MET A 355 5.42 1.90 -7.38
C MET A 355 3.98 2.22 -6.93
N ASP A 356 3.79 2.40 -5.64
CA ASP A 356 2.48 2.67 -5.05
C ASP A 356 1.81 3.91 -5.63
N GLN A 357 0.48 3.89 -5.62
CA GLN A 357 -0.36 4.86 -6.28
C GLN A 357 -1.31 5.51 -5.26
N SER A 358 -1.30 6.84 -5.20
CA SER A 358 -2.13 7.60 -4.25
C SER A 358 -3.61 7.35 -4.46
N TRP A 359 -4.06 7.29 -5.72
CA TRP A 359 -5.45 7.09 -6.09
C TRP A 359 -5.93 5.66 -5.79
N VAL A 360 -5.11 4.64 -6.06
CA VAL A 360 -5.45 3.24 -5.74
C VAL A 360 -5.54 3.05 -4.23
N SER A 361 -4.62 3.65 -3.48
CA SER A 361 -4.61 3.61 -2.02
C SER A 361 -5.83 4.33 -1.45
N CYS A 362 -6.23 5.46 -2.03
CA CYS A 362 -7.49 6.13 -1.68
C CYS A 362 -8.72 5.24 -1.97
N TYR A 363 -8.74 4.56 -3.12
CA TYR A 363 -9.83 3.63 -3.44
C TYR A 363 -9.90 2.50 -2.42
N LEU A 364 -8.76 1.92 -2.02
CA LEU A 364 -8.73 0.88 -0.99
C LEU A 364 -9.34 1.38 0.33
N GLY A 365 -8.95 2.58 0.77
CA GLY A 365 -9.48 3.18 1.99
C GLY A 365 -10.98 3.46 1.94
N MET A 366 -11.46 4.11 0.88
CA MET A 366 -12.87 4.49 0.76
C MET A 366 -13.78 3.33 0.37
N MET A 367 -13.36 2.47 -0.55
CA MET A 367 -14.24 1.50 -1.21
C MET A 367 -14.04 0.07 -0.70
N GLY A 368 -12.85 -0.24 -0.19
CA GLY A 368 -12.55 -1.50 0.48
C GLY A 368 -12.80 -1.38 1.98
N ILE A 369 -11.93 -0.66 2.68
CA ILE A 369 -11.88 -0.61 4.15
C ILE A 369 -13.18 -0.07 4.78
N GLU A 370 -13.75 1.01 4.24
CA GLU A 370 -14.96 1.65 4.82
C GLU A 370 -16.14 0.70 4.98
N GLY A 371 -16.33 -0.23 4.02
CA GLY A 371 -17.43 -1.18 4.07
C GLY A 371 -17.37 -2.14 5.26
N LEU A 372 -16.19 -2.32 5.85
CA LEU A 372 -15.91 -3.22 6.96
C LEU A 372 -15.89 -2.48 8.31
N ILE A 373 -15.47 -1.21 8.34
CA ILE A 373 -15.31 -0.43 9.58
C ILE A 373 -16.61 -0.34 10.39
N ASP A 374 -17.76 -0.10 9.75
CA ASP A 374 -19.05 0.03 10.44
C ASP A 374 -19.51 -1.26 11.15
N SER A 375 -18.90 -2.40 10.82
CA SER A 375 -19.21 -3.71 11.40
C SER A 375 -18.27 -4.13 12.53
N LEU A 376 -17.25 -3.32 12.83
CA LEU A 376 -16.24 -3.63 13.82
C LEU A 376 -16.80 -3.50 15.25
N PRO A 377 -16.28 -4.31 16.20
CA PRO A 377 -16.63 -4.14 17.59
C PRO A 377 -16.20 -2.78 18.13
N ALA A 378 -16.87 -2.34 19.20
CA ALA A 378 -16.49 -1.10 19.86
C ALA A 378 -15.15 -1.25 20.59
N HIS A 379 -14.92 -2.39 21.24
CA HIS A 379 -13.74 -2.66 22.05
C HIS A 379 -13.04 -3.92 21.54
N ASP A 380 -11.90 -3.75 20.87
CA ASP A 380 -11.17 -4.85 20.25
C ASP A 380 -9.69 -4.46 20.07
N VAL A 381 -8.77 -5.19 20.70
CA VAL A 381 -7.33 -4.94 20.67
C VAL A 381 -6.53 -6.25 20.65
N GLY A 382 -5.50 -6.30 19.81
CA GLY A 382 -4.73 -7.53 19.59
C GLY A 382 -3.24 -7.28 19.35
N PRO A 383 -2.37 -8.27 19.63
CA PRO A 383 -1.01 -8.27 19.11
C PRO A 383 -1.02 -8.48 17.58
N LEU A 384 -0.33 -7.60 16.85
CA LEU A 384 -0.23 -7.65 15.39
C LEU A 384 1.01 -8.43 14.92
N ALA A 385 2.19 -8.09 15.46
CA ALA A 385 3.46 -8.67 15.03
C ALA A 385 4.49 -8.72 16.16
N PHE A 386 5.39 -9.72 16.13
CA PHE A 386 6.60 -9.70 16.94
C PHE A 386 7.68 -8.87 16.22
N LEU A 387 8.08 -7.75 16.81
CA LEU A 387 9.22 -6.95 16.33
C LEU A 387 10.55 -7.58 16.76
N SER A 388 10.56 -8.21 17.95
CA SER A 388 11.71 -8.98 18.42
C SER A 388 11.26 -10.01 19.46
N PRO A 389 11.75 -11.26 19.38
CA PRO A 389 12.40 -11.87 18.22
C PRO A 389 11.42 -12.03 17.03
N HIS A 390 11.91 -12.03 15.80
CA HIS A 390 11.12 -12.36 14.59
C HIS A 390 11.77 -13.50 13.80
N GLU A 391 11.00 -14.15 12.92
CA GLU A 391 11.36 -15.45 12.31
C GLU A 391 12.59 -15.41 11.39
N GLU A 392 12.94 -14.24 10.87
CA GLU A 392 14.08 -14.06 9.97
C GLU A 392 15.41 -13.87 10.71
N VAL A 393 15.39 -13.60 12.02
CA VAL A 393 16.61 -13.40 12.81
C VAL A 393 17.13 -14.73 13.34
N LEU A 394 18.41 -14.98 13.07
CA LEU A 394 19.14 -16.11 13.64
C LEU A 394 19.62 -15.77 15.06
N ILE A 395 19.20 -16.57 16.03
CA ILE A 395 19.52 -16.34 17.43
C ILE A 395 20.50 -17.41 17.94
N PRO A 396 21.70 -17.04 18.39
CA PRO A 396 22.63 -17.98 19.04
C PRO A 396 22.13 -18.42 20.42
N VAL A 397 22.46 -19.66 20.81
CA VAL A 397 22.27 -20.11 22.20
C VAL A 397 23.05 -19.20 23.17
N GLY A 398 22.36 -18.74 24.22
CA GLY A 398 22.91 -17.91 25.28
C GLY A 398 22.91 -16.41 24.98
N ASP A 399 22.42 -15.99 23.82
CA ASP A 399 22.33 -14.58 23.47
C ASP A 399 21.20 -13.87 24.22
N SER A 400 21.32 -12.54 24.40
CA SER A 400 20.32 -11.72 25.10
C SER A 400 19.43 -10.99 24.11
N VAL A 401 18.18 -11.44 24.00
CA VAL A 401 17.24 -10.99 22.98
C VAL A 401 16.19 -10.07 23.62
N PRO A 402 16.04 -8.81 23.16
CA PRO A 402 14.93 -7.97 23.60
C PRO A 402 13.61 -8.56 23.11
N VAL A 403 12.53 -8.39 23.88
CA VAL A 403 11.19 -8.82 23.44
C VAL A 403 10.33 -7.58 23.23
N ALA A 404 9.78 -7.46 22.02
CA ALA A 404 8.95 -6.35 21.58
C ALA A 404 7.84 -6.86 20.64
N VAL A 405 6.62 -6.39 20.87
CA VAL A 405 5.42 -6.77 20.09
C VAL A 405 4.71 -5.49 19.67
N THR A 406 4.27 -5.40 18.42
CA THR A 406 3.32 -4.38 17.98
C THR A 406 1.93 -4.80 18.42
N ALA A 407 1.25 -3.95 19.19
CA ALA A 407 -0.15 -4.10 19.52
C ALA A 407 -0.95 -3.05 18.74
N VAL A 408 -2.18 -3.38 18.35
CA VAL A 408 -3.01 -2.51 17.51
C VAL A 408 -4.45 -2.49 18.00
N ASN A 409 -5.13 -1.37 17.77
CA ASN A 409 -6.56 -1.24 17.99
C ASN A 409 -7.33 -1.77 16.78
N TYR A 410 -8.10 -2.84 16.94
CA TYR A 410 -8.98 -3.39 15.90
C TYR A 410 -10.40 -2.81 15.96
N GLY A 411 -10.78 -2.21 17.09
CA GLY A 411 -12.11 -1.68 17.34
C GLY A 411 -12.27 -0.18 17.08
N LEU A 412 -13.40 0.35 17.57
CA LEU A 412 -13.84 1.74 17.35
C LEU A 412 -13.73 2.63 18.59
N SER A 413 -13.20 2.12 19.71
CA SER A 413 -12.99 2.86 20.95
C SER A 413 -11.51 2.99 21.26
N SER A 414 -11.10 4.14 21.78
CA SER A 414 -9.74 4.33 22.28
C SER A 414 -9.56 3.59 23.61
N GLU A 415 -8.51 2.80 23.71
CA GLU A 415 -8.19 2.01 24.90
C GLU A 415 -6.91 2.51 25.57
N SER A 416 -6.86 2.46 26.90
CA SER A 416 -5.71 2.92 27.68
C SER A 416 -5.29 1.87 28.70
N GLY A 417 -3.98 1.69 28.89
CA GLY A 417 -3.43 0.72 29.81
C GLY A 417 -3.78 -0.72 29.45
N VAL A 418 -3.87 -1.02 28.15
CA VAL A 418 -4.18 -2.36 27.62
C VAL A 418 -3.06 -3.32 28.05
N PRO A 419 -3.36 -4.36 28.85
CA PRO A 419 -2.35 -5.32 29.26
C PRO A 419 -1.94 -6.22 28.09
N ILE A 420 -0.65 -6.27 27.81
CA ILE A 420 -0.03 -7.19 26.84
C ILE A 420 0.91 -8.10 27.61
N GLU A 421 0.76 -9.41 27.41
CA GLU A 421 1.58 -10.43 28.05
C GLU A 421 2.28 -11.28 26.99
N VAL A 422 3.52 -11.67 27.27
CA VAL A 422 4.22 -12.73 26.54
C VAL A 422 4.38 -13.93 27.47
N ALA A 423 4.17 -15.11 26.93
CA ALA A 423 4.34 -16.38 27.62
C ALA A 423 5.08 -17.42 26.74
N GLY A 424 5.56 -18.47 27.40
CA GLY A 424 6.38 -19.52 26.81
C GLY A 424 7.68 -19.71 27.58
N ASN A 425 8.81 -19.74 26.88
CA ASN A 425 10.14 -19.83 27.49
C ASN A 425 10.66 -18.49 28.04
N PHE A 426 9.94 -17.41 27.75
CA PHE A 426 10.05 -16.10 28.37
C PHE A 426 8.65 -15.70 28.85
N SER A 427 8.57 -14.98 29.96
CA SER A 427 7.32 -14.38 30.37
C SER A 427 7.53 -13.02 30.99
N ALA A 428 6.79 -12.05 30.48
CA ALA A 428 6.75 -10.68 30.94
C ALA A 428 5.41 -10.06 30.55
N ALA A 429 5.07 -8.95 31.19
CA ALA A 429 3.87 -8.18 30.92
C ALA A 429 4.23 -6.70 30.85
N THR A 430 3.48 -5.96 30.04
CA THR A 430 3.53 -4.50 29.95
C THR A 430 2.13 -3.97 29.65
N THR A 431 2.00 -2.66 29.51
CA THR A 431 0.76 -2.01 29.10
C THR A 431 1.03 -1.00 28.01
N VAL A 432 0.09 -0.85 27.08
CA VAL A 432 0.13 0.14 25.99
C VAL A 432 -1.16 0.96 25.97
N ASP A 433 -1.09 2.16 25.38
CA ASP A 433 -2.27 2.98 25.09
C ASP A 433 -2.55 2.87 23.59
N LEU A 434 -3.77 2.50 23.22
CA LEU A 434 -4.18 2.23 21.85
C LEU A 434 -5.39 3.10 21.48
N PRO A 435 -5.17 4.37 21.08
CA PRO A 435 -6.19 5.17 20.40
C PRO A 435 -6.81 4.44 19.20
N VAL A 436 -7.98 4.90 18.75
CA VAL A 436 -8.59 4.39 17.51
C VAL A 436 -7.62 4.59 16.34
N ALA A 437 -7.56 3.61 15.44
CA ALA A 437 -6.72 3.65 14.24
C ALA A 437 -5.23 3.87 14.55
N SER A 438 -4.72 3.21 15.60
CA SER A 438 -3.32 3.32 16.01
C SER A 438 -2.74 1.97 16.42
N SER A 439 -1.41 1.91 16.38
CA SER A 439 -0.60 0.84 16.94
C SER A 439 0.41 1.42 17.94
N ASP A 440 0.90 0.58 18.84
CA ASP A 440 1.99 0.91 19.75
C ASP A 440 2.92 -0.30 19.94
N THR A 441 4.18 -0.01 20.29
CA THR A 441 5.17 -1.04 20.58
C THR A 441 5.17 -1.39 22.07
N ALA A 442 4.68 -2.59 22.38
CA ALA A 442 4.81 -3.19 23.70
C ALA A 442 6.26 -3.65 23.94
N LEU A 443 7.04 -2.83 24.65
CA LEU A 443 8.39 -3.18 25.12
C LEU A 443 8.32 -3.94 26.44
N PHE A 444 8.86 -5.16 26.46
CA PHE A 444 8.85 -6.00 27.65
C PHE A 444 10.11 -5.81 28.50
N PRO A 445 9.99 -5.78 29.83
CA PRO A 445 11.15 -5.65 30.71
C PRO A 445 12.03 -6.91 30.68
N GLY A 446 13.34 -6.71 30.55
CA GLY A 446 14.33 -7.78 30.57
C GLY A 446 14.72 -8.28 29.18
N PHE A 447 15.45 -9.39 29.15
CA PHE A 447 15.88 -10.05 27.92
C PHE A 447 15.51 -11.52 28.00
N TRP A 448 15.05 -12.07 26.88
CA TRP A 448 14.95 -13.51 26.71
C TRP A 448 16.34 -14.08 26.38
N VAL A 449 16.74 -15.12 27.11
CA VAL A 449 18.03 -15.81 26.90
C VAL A 449 17.75 -17.29 26.65
N PRO A 450 17.74 -17.76 25.38
CA PRO A 450 17.54 -19.18 25.09
C PRO A 450 18.78 -19.98 25.47
N LEU A 451 18.60 -21.07 26.22
CA LEU A 451 19.72 -21.87 26.77
C LEU A 451 19.97 -23.19 26.03
N VAL A 452 19.10 -23.56 25.09
CA VAL A 452 19.16 -24.81 24.35
C VAL A 452 19.00 -24.50 22.87
N ASP A 453 19.68 -25.24 21.99
CA ASP A 453 19.42 -25.16 20.57
C ASP A 453 18.13 -25.90 20.23
N SER A 454 17.09 -25.15 19.86
CA SER A 454 15.77 -25.68 19.57
C SER A 454 14.92 -24.66 18.84
N VAL A 455 13.71 -25.07 18.45
CA VAL A 455 12.65 -24.14 18.06
C VAL A 455 11.88 -23.75 19.33
N TYR A 456 11.84 -22.46 19.61
CA TYR A 456 11.10 -21.89 20.71
C TYR A 456 9.80 -21.27 20.20
N GLU A 457 8.73 -21.44 20.95
CA GLU A 457 7.47 -20.75 20.71
C GLU A 457 7.29 -19.66 21.77
N LEU A 458 7.08 -18.43 21.32
CA LEU A 458 6.62 -17.33 22.16
C LEU A 458 5.19 -16.99 21.76
N VAL A 459 4.35 -16.71 22.76
CA VAL A 459 2.95 -16.36 22.56
C VAL A 459 2.72 -14.99 23.18
N ALA A 460 2.27 -14.03 22.38
CA ALA A 460 1.81 -12.74 22.86
C ALA A 460 0.28 -12.76 22.93
N TYR A 461 -0.31 -12.18 23.97
CA TYR A 461 -1.76 -12.03 24.06
C TYR A 461 -2.17 -10.77 24.82
N THR A 462 -3.34 -10.25 24.46
CA THR A 462 -4.04 -9.18 25.17
C THR A 462 -5.00 -9.78 26.21
N SER A 463 -5.41 -8.97 27.19
CA SER A 463 -6.42 -9.37 28.17
C SER A 463 -7.37 -8.22 28.51
N LEU A 464 -7.72 -7.43 27.50
CA LEU A 464 -8.68 -6.33 27.64
C LEU A 464 -10.01 -6.87 28.18
N LEU A 465 -10.50 -6.30 29.28
CA LEU A 465 -11.67 -6.83 30.00
C LEU A 465 -12.99 -6.70 29.23
N LEU A 466 -13.05 -5.76 28.28
CA LEU A 466 -14.23 -5.48 27.47
C LEU A 466 -14.03 -5.91 26.01
N ASP A 467 -12.96 -6.66 25.72
CA ASP A 467 -12.72 -7.13 24.36
C ASP A 467 -13.90 -7.96 23.84
N GLU A 468 -14.37 -7.61 22.65
CA GLU A 468 -15.54 -8.19 22.00
C GLU A 468 -15.17 -9.25 20.94
N ASP A 469 -13.94 -9.28 20.43
CA ASP A 469 -13.46 -10.26 19.43
C ASP A 469 -12.15 -10.95 19.84
N HIS A 470 -12.30 -12.09 20.53
CA HIS A 470 -11.17 -12.90 20.98
C HIS A 470 -10.39 -13.64 19.87
N SER A 471 -10.77 -13.50 18.60
CA SER A 471 -10.07 -14.18 17.49
C SER A 471 -8.71 -13.56 17.17
N ASN A 472 -8.49 -12.30 17.55
CA ASN A 472 -7.24 -11.57 17.34
C ASN A 472 -6.41 -11.35 18.62
N ASP A 473 -6.91 -11.80 19.78
CA ASP A 473 -6.27 -11.64 21.10
C ASP A 473 -4.91 -12.33 21.25
N THR A 474 -4.51 -13.21 20.33
CA THR A 474 -3.32 -14.06 20.48
C THR A 474 -2.50 -14.16 19.21
N LEU A 475 -1.20 -13.89 19.34
CA LEU A 475 -0.19 -14.04 18.30
C LEU A 475 0.88 -15.04 18.75
N ARG A 476 1.38 -15.85 17.82
CA ARG A 476 2.46 -16.82 18.06
C ARG A 476 3.62 -16.57 17.11
N VAL A 477 4.83 -16.80 17.59
CA VAL A 477 6.04 -16.80 16.74
C VAL A 477 6.89 -18.02 17.06
N SER A 478 7.44 -18.65 16.00
CA SER A 478 8.36 -19.78 16.12
C SER A 478 9.78 -19.35 15.79
N ILE A 479 10.67 -19.39 16.77
CA ILE A 479 12.04 -18.89 16.65
C ILE A 479 13.05 -20.04 16.69
N THR A 480 13.89 -20.13 15.67
CA THR A 480 14.96 -21.12 15.61
C THR A 480 16.21 -20.59 16.30
N VAL A 481 16.61 -21.23 17.40
CA VAL A 481 17.85 -20.93 18.12
C VAL A 481 18.93 -21.91 17.71
N LEU A 482 20.07 -21.39 17.24
CA LEU A 482 21.17 -22.17 16.70
C LEU A 482 22.30 -22.36 17.72
N PRO A 483 22.92 -23.55 17.77
CA PRO A 483 24.06 -23.78 18.63
C PRO A 483 25.28 -23.00 18.11
N VAL A 484 26.11 -22.57 19.06
CA VAL A 484 27.39 -21.91 18.78
C VAL A 484 28.50 -22.93 18.78
N VAL A 485 29.36 -22.88 17.75
CA VAL A 485 30.50 -23.77 17.56
C VAL A 485 31.76 -22.91 17.43
N THR A 486 32.81 -23.27 18.17
CA THR A 486 34.12 -22.64 18.01
C THR A 486 34.78 -23.17 16.75
N VAL A 487 35.00 -22.29 15.78
CA VAL A 487 35.87 -22.52 14.63
C VAL A 487 37.25 -22.04 15.01
N SER A 488 38.23 -22.90 14.81
CA SER A 488 39.63 -22.58 15.03
C SER A 488 40.44 -22.93 13.80
N GLY A 489 41.64 -22.40 13.68
CA GLY A 489 42.46 -22.69 12.52
C GLY A 489 43.72 -21.87 12.51
N SER A 490 44.40 -21.90 11.37
CA SER A 490 45.61 -21.13 11.20
C SER A 490 45.81 -20.65 9.77
N VAL A 491 46.44 -19.48 9.63
CA VAL A 491 46.91 -18.93 8.35
C VAL A 491 48.42 -18.93 8.39
N LYS A 492 49.05 -19.79 7.58
CA LYS A 492 50.50 -20.03 7.61
C LYS A 492 51.15 -19.89 6.26
N ASP A 493 52.41 -19.49 6.26
CA ASP A 493 53.25 -19.47 5.06
C ASP A 493 53.47 -20.92 4.57
N SER A 494 53.16 -21.17 3.31
CA SER A 494 53.27 -22.50 2.68
C SER A 494 54.72 -23.00 2.56
N LEU A 495 55.70 -22.10 2.57
CA LEU A 495 57.14 -22.33 2.41
C LEU A 495 57.87 -22.45 3.76
N SER A 496 57.66 -21.49 4.67
CA SER A 496 58.37 -21.46 5.96
C SER A 496 57.60 -22.14 7.10
N GLY A 497 56.27 -22.18 7.00
CA GLY A 497 55.39 -22.63 8.09
C GLY A 497 55.18 -21.58 9.19
N ASP A 498 55.68 -20.37 9.01
CA ASP A 498 55.48 -19.27 9.96
C ASP A 498 54.03 -18.77 9.93
N GLY A 499 53.58 -18.19 11.03
CA GLY A 499 52.27 -17.57 11.15
C GLY A 499 52.15 -16.29 10.32
N ILE A 500 50.99 -16.09 9.70
CA ILE A 500 50.66 -14.89 8.94
C ILE A 500 49.65 -14.06 9.72
N ASP A 501 49.93 -12.77 9.93
CA ASP A 501 48.97 -11.79 10.43
C ASP A 501 47.92 -11.50 9.36
N ALA A 502 46.64 -11.76 9.67
CA ALA A 502 45.52 -11.67 8.74
C ALA A 502 44.20 -11.36 9.46
N TRP A 503 43.32 -10.62 8.77
CA TRP A 503 41.91 -10.50 9.13
C TRP A 503 41.09 -11.57 8.39
N LEU A 504 40.13 -12.17 9.09
CA LEU A 504 39.20 -13.16 8.55
C LEU A 504 37.78 -12.64 8.73
N TYR A 505 37.02 -12.61 7.64
CA TYR A 505 35.61 -12.21 7.60
C TYR A 505 34.76 -13.42 7.23
N PHE A 506 33.81 -13.78 8.09
CA PHE A 506 32.98 -14.97 7.94
C PHE A 506 31.60 -14.59 7.41
N HIS A 507 31.34 -14.91 6.15
CA HIS A 507 30.06 -14.68 5.50
C HIS A 507 29.21 -15.95 5.60
N ARG A 508 28.06 -15.86 6.27
CA ARG A 508 27.14 -16.99 6.36
C ARG A 508 26.34 -17.09 5.05
N MET A 509 26.26 -18.29 4.50
CA MET A 509 25.53 -18.58 3.27
C MET A 509 24.08 -18.99 3.55
N GLY A 510 23.17 -18.61 2.66
CA GLY A 510 21.76 -18.98 2.75
C GLY A 510 20.96 -18.09 3.70
N PRO A 511 19.63 -18.30 3.84
CA PRO A 511 18.73 -17.34 4.51
C PRO A 511 19.02 -17.13 6.02
N PRO A 512 18.84 -15.90 6.54
CA PRO A 512 18.65 -14.65 5.79
C PRO A 512 19.91 -14.33 4.96
N ALA A 513 19.74 -13.65 3.81
CA ALA A 513 20.72 -13.49 2.72
C ALA A 513 22.21 -13.41 3.13
N ASP A 514 23.12 -13.77 2.21
CA ASP A 514 24.56 -13.86 2.48
C ASP A 514 25.10 -12.62 3.21
N THR A 515 25.39 -12.78 4.50
CA THR A 515 25.68 -11.67 5.42
C THR A 515 27.01 -11.91 6.11
N LEU A 516 27.77 -10.83 6.32
CA LEU A 516 28.93 -10.88 7.21
C LEU A 516 28.42 -11.17 8.63
N TRP A 517 28.78 -12.33 9.15
CA TRP A 517 28.35 -12.80 10.45
C TRP A 517 29.28 -12.33 11.57
N ASP A 518 30.58 -12.59 11.41
CA ASP A 518 31.60 -12.21 12.39
C ASP A 518 32.97 -12.04 11.72
N SER A 519 33.93 -11.47 12.46
CA SER A 519 35.31 -11.34 12.01
C SER A 519 36.30 -11.58 13.14
N THR A 520 37.49 -12.06 12.80
CA THR A 520 38.58 -12.24 13.77
C THR A 520 39.93 -11.97 13.11
N SER A 521 40.99 -11.89 13.89
CA SER A 521 42.36 -11.79 13.40
C SER A 521 43.20 -12.96 13.89
N THR A 522 44.25 -13.29 13.15
CA THR A 522 45.25 -14.26 13.63
C THR A 522 46.12 -13.70 14.74
N ASP A 523 46.70 -14.59 15.55
CA ASP A 523 47.75 -14.25 16.50
C ASP A 523 49.16 -14.31 15.86
N ILE A 524 50.21 -14.14 16.67
CA ILE A 524 51.61 -14.17 16.19
C ILE A 524 52.03 -15.54 15.61
N SER A 525 51.33 -16.61 15.96
CA SER A 525 51.55 -17.95 15.43
C SER A 525 50.74 -18.21 14.16
N GLY A 526 49.94 -17.24 13.72
CA GLY A 526 48.99 -17.35 12.63
C GLY A 526 47.72 -18.09 13.02
N ASP A 527 47.51 -18.39 14.30
CA ASP A 527 46.36 -19.18 14.76
C ASP A 527 45.18 -18.24 15.06
N PHE A 528 43.94 -18.67 14.82
CA PHE A 528 42.73 -17.90 15.11
C PHE A 528 41.64 -18.77 15.77
N SER A 529 40.70 -18.10 16.43
CA SER A 529 39.50 -18.72 16.97
C SER A 529 38.32 -17.74 16.94
N VAL A 530 37.16 -18.23 16.52
CA VAL A 530 35.91 -17.48 16.42
C VAL A 530 34.73 -18.39 16.77
N ASN A 531 33.65 -17.81 17.30
CA ASN A 531 32.44 -18.54 17.65
C ASN A 531 31.35 -18.24 16.62
N LEU A 532 30.92 -19.25 15.87
CA LEU A 532 29.93 -19.11 14.81
C LEU A 532 28.70 -19.97 15.12
N VAL A 533 27.52 -19.53 14.68
CA VAL A 533 26.35 -20.41 14.68
C VAL A 533 26.48 -21.48 13.60
N THR A 534 25.78 -22.60 13.73
CA THR A 534 25.79 -23.63 12.68
C THR A 534 25.25 -23.10 11.35
N GLY A 535 25.91 -23.49 10.26
CA GLY A 535 25.61 -23.03 8.91
C GLY A 535 26.80 -23.26 7.98
N THR A 536 26.66 -22.88 6.73
CA THR A 536 27.75 -22.90 5.75
C THR A 536 28.33 -21.49 5.62
N TYR A 537 29.65 -21.37 5.58
CA TYR A 537 30.34 -20.08 5.56
C TYR A 537 31.36 -19.98 4.43
N ASP A 538 31.46 -18.78 3.87
CA ASP A 538 32.59 -18.35 3.06
C ASP A 538 33.47 -17.44 3.93
N ILE A 539 34.79 -17.69 3.92
CA ILE A 539 35.76 -16.96 4.74
C ILE A 539 36.64 -16.14 3.82
N GLN A 540 36.49 -14.82 3.84
CA GLN A 540 37.41 -13.90 3.17
C GLN A 540 38.60 -13.62 4.10
N ILE A 541 39.81 -13.90 3.61
CA ILE A 541 41.06 -13.74 4.34
C ILE A 541 41.83 -12.60 3.71
N SER A 542 42.08 -11.55 4.48
CA SER A 542 42.89 -10.39 4.10
C SER A 542 44.19 -10.41 4.91
N PRO A 543 45.25 -11.06 4.38
CA PRO A 543 46.53 -11.19 5.04
C PRO A 543 47.41 -9.96 4.87
N THR A 544 48.42 -9.84 5.72
CA THR A 544 49.49 -8.85 5.54
C THR A 544 50.28 -9.08 4.25
N ILE A 545 50.81 -7.99 3.67
CA ILE A 545 51.69 -8.05 2.51
C ILE A 545 52.94 -8.89 2.87
N PRO A 546 53.40 -9.82 2.00
CA PRO A 546 53.12 -9.94 0.57
C PRO A 546 52.14 -11.07 0.17
N TYR A 547 51.25 -11.52 1.06
CA TYR A 547 50.31 -12.60 0.74
C TYR A 547 49.07 -12.08 0.00
N PRO A 548 48.51 -12.82 -0.98
CA PRO A 548 47.27 -12.44 -1.65
C PRO A 548 46.06 -12.64 -0.75
N GLU A 549 45.02 -11.80 -0.94
CA GLU A 549 43.70 -12.10 -0.41
C GLU A 549 43.16 -13.40 -0.99
N THR A 550 42.42 -14.16 -0.18
CA THR A 550 41.88 -15.46 -0.58
C THR A 550 40.55 -15.70 0.11
N THR A 551 39.64 -16.35 -0.59
CA THR A 551 38.37 -16.81 -0.02
C THR A 551 38.35 -18.32 0.09
N VAL A 552 38.02 -18.83 1.27
CA VAL A 552 37.72 -20.25 1.48
C VAL A 552 36.22 -20.41 1.47
N VAL A 553 35.69 -21.14 0.48
CA VAL A 553 34.24 -21.27 0.27
C VAL A 553 33.68 -22.55 0.86
N GLY A 554 32.43 -22.50 1.32
CA GLY A 554 31.65 -23.69 1.68
C GLY A 554 32.12 -24.41 2.94
N ILE A 555 32.54 -23.69 3.97
CA ILE A 555 32.89 -24.27 5.27
C ILE A 555 31.63 -24.59 6.07
N ASP A 556 31.36 -25.88 6.25
CA ASP A 556 30.23 -26.34 7.06
C ASP A 556 30.57 -26.33 8.55
N VAL A 557 29.88 -25.46 9.29
CA VAL A 557 29.90 -25.39 10.74
C VAL A 557 28.76 -26.22 11.28
N VAL A 558 29.07 -27.40 11.83
CA VAL A 558 28.08 -28.36 12.34
C VAL A 558 28.21 -28.56 13.85
N LYS A 559 27.06 -28.77 14.50
CA LYS A 559 26.96 -29.00 15.94
C LYS A 559 27.84 -30.18 16.37
N ASP A 560 28.40 -30.08 17.59
CA ASP A 560 29.19 -31.13 18.24
C ASP A 560 30.45 -31.54 17.45
N SER A 561 30.92 -30.67 16.55
CA SER A 561 32.16 -30.85 15.80
C SER A 561 33.19 -29.78 16.16
N THR A 562 34.47 -30.13 16.05
CA THR A 562 35.54 -29.15 16.02
C THR A 562 35.84 -28.83 14.56
N VAL A 563 35.49 -27.62 14.12
CA VAL A 563 35.79 -27.16 12.77
C VAL A 563 37.19 -26.55 12.79
N THR A 564 38.10 -27.15 12.04
CA THR A 564 39.46 -26.63 11.87
C THR A 564 39.66 -26.17 10.44
N VAL A 565 40.02 -24.89 10.25
CA VAL A 565 40.29 -24.32 8.93
C VAL A 565 41.74 -23.86 8.88
N ASP A 566 42.60 -24.69 8.30
CA ASP A 566 44.01 -24.37 8.10
C ASP A 566 44.23 -23.92 6.65
N VAL A 567 44.69 -22.68 6.50
CA VAL A 567 44.97 -22.05 5.21
C VAL A 567 46.47 -21.84 5.08
N LYS A 568 47.02 -22.34 3.96
CA LYS A 568 48.42 -22.10 3.61
C LYS A 568 48.49 -21.14 2.45
N LEU A 569 49.09 -19.98 2.69
CA LEU A 569 49.28 -18.95 1.68
C LEU A 569 50.72 -18.97 1.20
N THR A 570 50.89 -18.78 -0.10
CA THR A 570 52.23 -18.61 -0.69
C THR A 570 52.46 -17.11 -0.87
N PRO A 571 53.60 -16.56 -0.44
CA PRO A 571 53.89 -15.15 -0.65
C PRO A 571 53.93 -14.85 -2.15
N ALA A 572 53.39 -13.72 -2.56
CA ALA A 572 53.36 -13.33 -3.97
C ALA A 572 54.79 -13.22 -4.54
N SER A 573 55.02 -13.83 -5.70
CA SER A 573 56.31 -13.74 -6.40
C SER A 573 56.55 -12.36 -7.01
N LEU A 574 55.48 -11.59 -7.22
CA LEU A 574 55.48 -10.23 -7.74
C LEU A 574 54.36 -9.45 -7.06
N LEU A 575 54.71 -8.35 -6.40
CA LEU A 575 53.76 -7.37 -5.88
C LEU A 575 53.72 -6.20 -6.86
N ILE A 576 52.56 -5.97 -7.50
CA ILE A 576 52.33 -4.76 -8.30
C ILE A 576 51.61 -3.79 -7.38
N MET A 577 52.29 -2.71 -7.03
CA MET A 577 51.73 -1.63 -6.21
C MET A 577 51.27 -0.53 -7.16
N ASP A 578 49.95 -0.29 -7.18
CA ASP A 578 49.39 0.88 -7.84
C ASP A 578 49.57 2.09 -6.91
N ASP A 579 50.13 3.18 -7.44
CA ASP A 579 50.49 4.42 -6.72
C ASP A 579 49.72 5.61 -7.31
N ASP A 580 48.58 5.36 -7.98
CA ASP A 580 47.75 6.44 -8.51
C ASP A 580 46.71 6.92 -7.49
N GLU A 581 46.77 8.22 -7.18
CA GLU A 581 45.93 8.90 -6.19
C GLU A 581 44.44 8.94 -6.58
N GLY A 582 43.74 7.81 -6.45
CA GLY A 582 42.32 7.77 -6.06
C GLY A 582 41.26 7.70 -7.17
N LYS A 583 41.11 6.55 -7.84
CA LYS A 583 39.80 6.07 -8.34
C LYS A 583 39.66 4.55 -8.17
N ASN A 584 38.73 4.14 -7.30
CA ASN A 584 38.22 2.79 -7.02
C ASN A 584 38.78 1.66 -7.92
N TYR A 585 39.83 0.99 -7.42
CA TYR A 585 40.09 -0.46 -7.38
C TYR A 585 41.51 -0.64 -6.82
N GLU A 586 41.67 -0.65 -5.50
CA GLU A 586 42.88 -1.19 -4.85
C GLU A 586 42.87 -2.71 -5.02
N SER A 587 43.21 -3.19 -6.21
CA SER A 587 43.24 -4.62 -6.53
C SER A 587 44.69 -5.06 -6.74
N TYR A 588 45.19 -5.89 -5.83
CA TYR A 588 46.49 -6.54 -5.99
C TYR A 588 46.33 -7.73 -6.94
N TYR A 589 47.01 -7.70 -8.09
CA TYR A 589 47.07 -8.86 -8.98
C TYR A 589 48.28 -9.72 -8.65
N THR A 590 48.06 -10.94 -8.17
CA THR A 590 49.11 -11.94 -8.00
C THR A 590 49.00 -12.99 -9.11
N SER A 591 50.05 -13.18 -9.90
CA SER A 591 50.13 -14.34 -10.79
C SER A 591 50.57 -15.57 -9.99
N SER A 592 49.77 -16.65 -10.05
CA SER A 592 50.15 -17.99 -9.57
C SER A 592 51.24 -18.64 -10.42
#